data_AF-A0A497K1F7-F1
#
_entry.id   AF-A0A497K1F7-F1
#
_cell.length_a   1.000
_cell.length_b   1.000
_cell.length_c   1.000
_cell.angle_alpha   90.00
_cell.angle_beta   90.00
_cell.angle_gamma   90.00
#
_symmetry.space_group_name_H-M   'P 1'
#
loop_
_entity.id
_entity.type
_entity.pdbx_description
1 polymer ?
#
loop_
_entity_poly.entity_id
_entity_poly.type
_entity_poly.pdbx_seq_one_letter_code
_entity_poly.pdbx_strand_id
1 'polypeptide(L)'
;MNRGSIKREVRRRLPRILTNVAVAFLFWVIGQIGPLFVKDLPLPGINLPPPFNSISSIVGITATLIATIFIVKAILDGLFFVDLSAEIITRFLGIREKKPLKRIGRDTVYILLALLITAASSPILSSIPNIGGYLTTILSIVALGIFLILIYDIGKVIRDVLRRKARRMADWISNYVEERENRRR
;
A
#
# COMPACT_ATOMS: atom_id res chain seq x y z
N MET A 1 25.13 -7.55 -2.30
CA MET A 1 24.73 -7.97 -0.93
C MET A 1 24.80 -9.49 -0.85
N ASN A 2 25.42 -10.02 0.20
CA ASN A 2 25.67 -11.46 0.34
C ASN A 2 24.36 -12.21 0.68
N ARG A 3 24.07 -13.35 0.02
CA ARG A 3 22.77 -14.06 0.17
C ARG A 3 22.45 -14.46 1.63
N GLY A 4 23.48 -14.63 2.45
CA GLY A 4 23.35 -14.92 3.88
C GLY A 4 22.87 -13.76 4.76
N SER A 5 22.99 -12.49 4.32
CA SER A 5 22.43 -11.34 5.04
C SER A 5 20.93 -11.19 4.74
N ILE A 6 20.52 -11.35 3.48
CA ILE A 6 19.11 -11.27 3.04
C ILE A 6 18.24 -12.31 3.76
N LYS A 7 18.67 -13.58 3.84
CA LYS A 7 17.90 -14.64 4.51
C LYS A 7 17.73 -14.36 6.02
N ARG A 8 18.74 -13.80 6.67
CA ARG A 8 18.68 -13.39 8.09
C ARG A 8 17.77 -12.18 8.30
N GLU A 9 17.80 -11.21 7.39
CA GLU A 9 16.95 -10.03 7.43
C GLU A 9 15.46 -10.39 7.22
N VAL A 10 15.16 -11.22 6.21
CA VAL A 10 13.80 -11.75 5.97
C VAL A 10 13.30 -12.50 7.20
N ARG A 11 14.10 -13.41 7.77
CA ARG A 11 13.69 -14.20 8.95
C ARG A 11 13.44 -13.34 10.20
N ARG A 12 14.05 -12.16 10.29
CA ARG A 12 13.80 -11.19 11.38
C ARG A 12 12.61 -10.28 11.11
N ARG A 13 12.41 -9.83 9.86
CA ARG A 13 11.36 -8.86 9.49
C ARG A 13 10.01 -9.51 9.19
N LEU A 14 9.98 -10.71 8.60
CA LEU A 14 8.75 -11.42 8.23
C LEU A 14 7.83 -11.68 9.43
N PRO A 15 8.33 -12.18 10.59
CA PRO A 15 7.48 -12.37 11.76
C PRO A 15 6.90 -11.06 12.29
N ARG A 16 7.65 -9.95 12.21
CA ARG A 16 7.17 -8.62 12.61
C ARG A 16 6.01 -8.15 11.74
N ILE A 17 6.14 -8.29 10.41
CA ILE A 17 5.06 -7.95 9.47
C ILE A 17 3.83 -8.81 9.77
N LEU A 18 4.00 -10.14 9.86
CA LEU A 18 2.90 -11.05 10.15
C LEU A 18 2.20 -10.72 11.47
N THR A 19 2.97 -10.40 12.52
CA THR A 19 2.41 -10.00 13.82
C THR A 19 1.65 -8.68 13.70
N ASN A 20 2.22 -7.67 13.04
CA ASN A 20 1.55 -6.38 12.85
C ASN A 20 0.26 -6.53 12.02
N VAL A 21 0.28 -7.34 10.96
CA VAL A 21 -0.92 -7.65 10.16
C VAL A 21 -1.95 -8.42 10.97
N ALA A 22 -1.53 -9.42 11.76
CA ALA A 22 -2.44 -10.18 12.60
C ALA A 22 -3.10 -9.30 13.67
N VAL A 23 -2.33 -8.43 14.33
CA VAL A 23 -2.88 -7.48 15.31
C VAL A 23 -3.82 -6.49 14.63
N ALA A 24 -3.45 -5.95 13.46
CA ALA A 24 -4.35 -5.10 12.69
C ALA A 24 -5.66 -5.79 12.34
N PHE A 25 -5.59 -7.04 11.89
CA PHE A 25 -6.76 -7.85 11.56
C PHE A 25 -7.64 -8.09 12.79
N LEU A 26 -7.05 -8.43 13.94
CA LEU A 26 -7.79 -8.59 15.19
C LEU A 26 -8.52 -7.31 15.58
N PHE A 27 -7.84 -6.16 15.56
CA PHE A 27 -8.48 -4.88 15.88
C PHE A 27 -9.51 -4.44 14.85
N TRP A 28 -9.34 -4.80 13.58
CA TRP A 28 -10.36 -4.58 12.56
C TRP A 28 -11.62 -5.39 12.86
N VAL A 29 -11.47 -6.68 13.20
CA VAL A 29 -12.59 -7.54 13.63
C VAL A 29 -13.25 -6.98 14.90
N ILE A 30 -12.47 -6.57 15.90
CA ILE A 30 -12.99 -5.93 17.11
C ILE A 30 -13.72 -4.62 16.78
N GLY A 31 -13.23 -3.83 15.82
CA GLY A 31 -13.91 -2.61 15.38
C GLY A 31 -15.25 -2.86 14.72
N GLN A 32 -15.45 -4.02 14.09
CA GLN A 32 -16.72 -4.40 13.46
C GLN A 32 -17.70 -5.04 14.47
N ILE A 33 -17.20 -5.94 15.31
CA ILE A 33 -18.05 -6.74 16.21
C ILE A 33 -18.17 -6.09 17.59
N GLY A 34 -17.11 -5.46 18.09
CA GLY A 34 -17.06 -4.80 19.41
C GLY A 34 -18.20 -3.82 19.67
N PRO A 35 -18.52 -2.90 18.74
CA PRO A 35 -19.64 -1.97 18.90
C PRO A 35 -21.00 -2.65 19.11
N LEU A 36 -21.20 -3.87 18.60
CA LEU A 36 -22.45 -4.62 18.77
C LEU A 36 -22.68 -5.04 20.23
N PHE A 37 -21.60 -5.27 20.99
CA PHE A 37 -21.68 -5.71 22.39
C PHE A 37 -21.91 -4.58 23.39
N VAL A 38 -21.74 -3.33 22.97
CA VAL A 38 -21.85 -2.12 23.82
C VAL A 38 -22.92 -1.14 23.33
N LYS A 39 -23.77 -1.58 22.40
CA LYS A 39 -24.81 -0.76 21.74
C LYS A 39 -25.84 -0.18 22.72
N ASP A 40 -26.14 -0.89 23.79
CA ASP A 40 -27.21 -0.51 24.75
C ASP A 40 -26.67 0.21 26.00
N LEU A 41 -25.38 0.56 26.01
CA LEU A 41 -24.77 1.31 27.11
C LEU A 41 -24.78 2.81 26.79
N PRO A 42 -25.71 3.60 27.36
CA PRO A 42 -25.67 5.04 27.19
C PRO A 42 -24.42 5.61 27.88
N LEU A 43 -23.84 6.68 27.30
CA LEU A 43 -22.84 7.51 27.98
C LEU A 43 -23.57 8.52 28.87
N PRO A 44 -23.60 8.34 30.21
CA PRO A 44 -24.19 9.34 31.08
C PRO A 44 -23.34 10.63 31.04
N GLY A 45 -23.97 11.75 30.72
CA GLY A 45 -23.40 13.10 30.92
C GLY A 45 -22.50 13.67 29.82
N ILE A 46 -22.37 13.02 28.65
CA ILE A 46 -21.52 13.52 27.55
C ILE A 46 -22.36 13.77 26.28
N ASN A 47 -22.71 15.04 26.02
CA ASN A 47 -23.29 15.49 24.74
C ASN A 47 -22.16 15.84 23.75
N LEU A 48 -21.40 14.84 23.30
CA LEU A 48 -20.48 15.02 22.18
C LEU A 48 -21.24 14.92 20.86
N PRO A 49 -20.87 15.71 19.84
CA PRO A 49 -21.44 15.55 18.50
C PRO A 49 -21.13 14.15 17.95
N PRO A 50 -22.04 13.56 17.15
CA PRO A 50 -21.76 12.33 16.41
C PRO A 50 -20.46 12.49 15.62
N PRO A 51 -19.56 11.48 15.59
CA PRO A 51 -19.74 10.09 16.01
C PRO A 51 -19.34 9.78 17.47
N PHE A 52 -18.90 10.72 18.30
CA PHE A 52 -18.38 10.43 19.65
C PHE A 52 -19.45 10.35 20.75
N ASN A 53 -20.70 10.17 20.36
CA ASN A 53 -21.88 10.24 21.23
C ASN A 53 -22.23 8.92 21.93
N SER A 54 -21.56 7.80 21.59
CA SER A 54 -21.86 6.47 22.16
C SER A 54 -20.59 5.67 22.44
N ILE A 55 -20.64 4.81 23.47
CA ILE A 55 -19.55 3.87 23.78
C ILE A 55 -19.26 2.98 22.57
N SER A 56 -20.30 2.55 21.85
CA SER A 56 -20.17 1.76 20.63
C SER A 56 -19.32 2.45 19.56
N SER A 57 -19.56 3.74 19.31
CA SER A 57 -18.77 4.48 18.32
C SER A 57 -17.35 4.72 18.78
N ILE A 58 -17.12 5.02 20.07
CA ILE A 58 -15.78 5.20 20.62
C ILE A 58 -14.97 3.90 20.46
N VAL A 59 -15.55 2.76 20.83
CA VAL A 59 -14.91 1.44 20.68
C VAL A 59 -14.57 1.17 19.22
N GLY A 60 -15.50 1.41 18.29
CA GLY A 60 -15.28 1.23 16.85
C GLY A 60 -14.15 2.11 16.30
N ILE A 61 -14.16 3.41 16.66
CA ILE A 61 -13.14 4.38 16.22
C ILE A 61 -11.77 4.02 16.80
N THR A 62 -11.68 3.74 18.11
CA THR A 62 -10.41 3.38 18.75
C THR A 62 -9.84 2.09 18.17
N ALA A 63 -10.67 1.06 17.97
CA ALA A 63 -10.24 -0.18 17.34
C ALA A 63 -9.74 0.05 15.90
N THR A 64 -10.44 0.88 15.12
CA THR A 64 -10.04 1.26 13.75
C THR A 64 -8.71 2.02 13.73
N LEU A 65 -8.49 2.94 14.68
CA LEU A 65 -7.23 3.67 14.81
C LEU A 65 -6.07 2.73 15.13
N ILE A 66 -6.25 1.83 16.10
CA ILE A 66 -5.23 0.83 16.45
C ILE A 66 -4.93 -0.06 15.25
N ALA A 67 -5.96 -0.57 14.57
CA ALA A 67 -5.78 -1.37 13.36
C ALA A 67 -4.96 -0.61 12.32
N THR A 68 -5.30 0.66 12.08
CA THR A 68 -4.59 1.51 11.10
C THR A 68 -3.12 1.69 11.46
N ILE A 69 -2.78 1.95 12.73
CA ILE A 69 -1.39 2.05 13.20
C ILE A 69 -0.61 0.78 12.89
N PHE A 70 -1.20 -0.39 13.17
CA PHE A 70 -0.56 -1.68 12.92
C PHE A 70 -0.43 -1.98 11.42
N ILE A 71 -1.40 -1.59 10.58
CA ILE A 71 -1.27 -1.67 9.12
C ILE A 71 -0.12 -0.79 8.63
N VAL A 72 -0.04 0.47 9.09
CA VAL A 72 1.06 1.37 8.72
C VAL A 72 2.41 0.77 9.11
N LYS A 73 2.54 0.22 10.34
CA LYS A 73 3.75 -0.49 10.77
C LYS A 73 4.07 -1.69 9.87
N ALA A 74 3.08 -2.51 9.53
CA ALA A 74 3.25 -3.65 8.63
C ALA A 74 3.74 -3.22 7.23
N ILE A 75 3.19 -2.13 6.69
CA ILE A 75 3.60 -1.58 5.39
C ILE A 75 5.03 -1.04 5.45
N LEU A 76 5.37 -0.30 6.50
CA LEU A 76 6.72 0.25 6.71
C LEU A 76 7.77 -0.86 6.84
N ASP A 77 7.48 -1.92 7.60
CA ASP A 77 8.34 -3.10 7.67
C ASP A 77 8.38 -3.85 6.32
N GLY A 78 7.27 -3.82 5.57
CA GLY A 78 7.09 -4.40 4.25
C GLY A 78 7.87 -3.72 3.12
N LEU A 79 8.29 -2.45 3.27
CA LEU A 79 9.12 -1.76 2.26
C LEU A 79 10.42 -2.52 1.93
N PHE A 80 10.96 -3.29 2.88
CA PHE A 80 12.11 -4.16 2.62
C PHE A 80 11.80 -5.23 1.55
N PHE A 81 10.57 -5.72 1.50
CA PHE A 81 10.14 -6.72 0.52
C PHE A 81 9.95 -6.14 -0.87
N VAL A 82 9.67 -4.84 -1.00
CA VAL A 82 9.67 -4.14 -2.30
C VAL A 82 11.06 -4.22 -2.93
N ASP A 83 12.10 -3.92 -2.15
CA ASP A 83 13.48 -3.98 -2.61
C ASP A 83 13.89 -5.41 -3.00
N LEU A 84 13.52 -6.38 -2.17
CA LEU A 84 13.78 -7.80 -2.43
C LEU A 84 13.04 -8.31 -3.67
N SER A 85 11.76 -7.96 -3.83
CA SER A 85 10.95 -8.36 -4.97
C SER A 85 11.47 -7.75 -6.26
N ALA A 86 11.87 -6.47 -6.23
CA ALA A 86 12.53 -5.83 -7.35
C ALA A 86 13.82 -6.57 -7.75
N GLU A 87 14.63 -7.03 -6.79
CA GLU A 87 15.83 -7.83 -7.07
C GLU A 87 15.51 -9.19 -7.70
N ILE A 88 14.51 -9.91 -7.18
CA ILE A 88 14.09 -11.20 -7.72
C ILE A 88 13.57 -11.05 -9.14
N ILE A 89 12.68 -10.09 -9.37
CA ILE A 89 12.04 -9.88 -10.67
C ILE A 89 13.02 -9.36 -11.71
N THR A 90 13.94 -8.46 -11.34
CA THR A 90 14.98 -7.96 -12.27
C THR A 90 15.92 -9.07 -12.71
N ARG A 91 16.26 -9.98 -11.79
CA ARG A 91 17.06 -11.16 -12.09
C ARG A 91 16.33 -12.16 -12.98
N PHE A 92 15.04 -12.38 -12.73
CA PHE A 92 14.21 -13.28 -13.55
C PHE A 92 13.99 -12.74 -14.96
N LEU A 93 13.75 -11.44 -15.10
CA LEU A 93 13.52 -10.79 -16.40
C LEU A 93 14.81 -10.46 -17.17
N GLY A 94 15.99 -10.72 -16.60
CA GLY A 94 17.28 -10.34 -17.21
C GLY A 94 17.39 -8.83 -17.48
N ILE A 95 16.66 -8.02 -16.72
CA ILE A 95 16.69 -6.56 -16.80
C ILE A 95 17.75 -6.11 -15.80
N ARG A 96 18.89 -5.61 -16.28
CA ARG A 96 19.99 -5.14 -15.41
C ARG A 96 19.61 -3.92 -14.56
N GLU A 97 18.50 -3.25 -14.88
CA GLU A 97 18.07 -2.05 -14.17
C GLU A 97 17.14 -2.37 -13.00
N LYS A 98 17.68 -2.22 -11.79
CA LYS A 98 16.93 -2.33 -10.52
C LYS A 98 16.03 -1.13 -10.22
N LYS A 99 16.37 0.04 -10.77
CA LYS A 99 15.70 1.32 -10.51
C LYS A 99 14.19 1.34 -10.83
N PRO A 100 13.70 0.86 -12.00
CA PRO A 100 12.28 0.97 -12.34
C PRO A 100 11.36 0.17 -11.43
N LEU A 101 11.69 -1.09 -11.11
CA LEU A 101 10.83 -1.91 -10.26
C LEU A 101 10.80 -1.46 -8.80
N LYS A 102 11.95 -1.04 -8.27
CA LYS A 102 12.04 -0.48 -6.92
C LYS A 102 11.24 0.82 -6.79
N ARG A 103 11.13 1.60 -7.87
CA ARG A 103 10.30 2.81 -7.93
C ARG A 103 8.81 2.44 -7.87
N ILE A 104 8.34 1.55 -8.75
CA ILE A 104 6.94 1.11 -8.79
C ILE A 104 6.45 0.60 -7.43
N GLY A 105 7.22 -0.30 -6.80
CA GLY A 105 6.79 -0.84 -5.51
C GLY A 105 6.78 0.21 -4.39
N ARG A 106 7.67 1.21 -4.46
CA ARG A 106 7.68 2.32 -3.50
C ARG A 106 6.50 3.25 -3.72
N ASP A 107 6.21 3.59 -4.97
CA ASP A 107 5.06 4.43 -5.33
C ASP A 107 3.74 3.73 -4.91
N THR A 108 3.67 2.41 -5.06
CA THR A 108 2.55 1.60 -4.56
C THR A 108 2.40 1.70 -3.04
N VAL A 109 3.52 1.62 -2.29
CA VAL A 109 3.49 1.81 -0.84
C VAL A 109 3.05 3.23 -0.45
N TYR A 110 3.48 4.25 -1.18
CA TYR A 110 3.04 5.63 -0.95
C TYR A 110 1.55 5.82 -1.24
N ILE A 111 1.00 5.16 -2.27
CA ILE A 111 -0.45 5.11 -2.51
C ILE A 111 -1.16 4.52 -1.28
N LEU A 112 -0.71 3.37 -0.79
CA LEU A 112 -1.32 2.71 0.37
C LEU A 112 -1.24 3.59 1.63
N LEU A 113 -0.11 4.23 1.87
CA LEU A 113 0.07 5.14 3.00
C LEU A 113 -0.84 6.37 2.89
N ALA A 114 -0.96 6.98 1.71
CA ALA A 114 -1.85 8.11 1.47
C ALA A 114 -3.31 7.72 1.75
N LEU A 115 -3.75 6.57 1.25
CA LEU A 115 -5.09 6.04 1.50
C LEU A 115 -5.35 5.79 2.98
N LEU A 116 -4.38 5.23 3.71
CA LEU A 116 -4.52 4.98 5.15
C LEU A 116 -4.58 6.26 5.97
N ILE A 117 -3.75 7.26 5.64
CA ILE A 117 -3.80 8.57 6.29
C ILE A 117 -5.17 9.20 6.06
N THR A 118 -5.68 9.14 4.83
CA THR A 118 -7.01 9.66 4.50
C THR A 118 -8.10 8.92 5.27
N ALA A 119 -8.07 7.58 5.30
CA ALA A 119 -9.05 6.76 6.00
C ALA A 119 -9.03 7.00 7.51
N ALA A 120 -7.85 7.14 8.13
CA ALA A 120 -7.71 7.41 9.55
C ALA A 120 -8.16 8.85 9.92
N SER A 121 -7.89 9.82 9.05
CA SER A 121 -8.21 11.22 9.30
C SER A 121 -9.68 11.54 9.03
N SER A 122 -10.32 10.81 8.11
CA SER A 122 -11.72 11.03 7.71
C SER A 122 -12.70 11.09 8.90
N PRO A 123 -12.78 10.11 9.82
CA PRO A 123 -13.72 10.16 10.93
C PRO A 123 -13.43 11.32 11.89
N ILE A 124 -12.16 11.70 12.06
CA ILE A 124 -11.76 12.81 12.92
C ILE A 124 -12.23 14.14 12.32
N LEU A 125 -12.00 14.33 11.01
CA LEU A 125 -12.38 15.54 10.31
C LEU A 125 -13.90 15.69 10.17
N SER A 126 -14.63 14.61 9.88
CA SER A 126 -16.10 14.65 9.74
C SER A 126 -16.81 15.02 11.05
N SER A 127 -16.14 14.83 12.19
CA SER A 127 -16.68 15.15 13.51
C SER A 127 -16.72 16.65 13.83
N ILE A 128 -16.09 17.49 13.01
CA ILE A 128 -16.03 18.93 13.24
C ILE A 128 -17.35 19.59 12.79
N PRO A 129 -18.08 20.30 13.67
CA PRO A 129 -19.34 20.95 13.31
C PRO A 129 -19.18 21.95 12.16
N ASN A 130 -20.16 22.01 11.26
CA ASN A 130 -20.29 22.93 10.12
C ASN A 130 -19.22 22.82 9.01
N ILE A 131 -17.98 22.46 9.33
CA ILE A 131 -16.86 22.41 8.37
C ILE A 131 -16.34 20.99 8.10
N GLY A 132 -16.69 20.00 8.91
CA GLY A 132 -16.12 18.66 8.84
C GLY A 132 -16.34 17.96 7.49
N GLY A 133 -17.55 18.05 6.92
CA GLY A 133 -17.86 17.49 5.60
C GLY A 133 -17.05 18.10 4.46
N TYR A 134 -16.79 19.41 4.52
CA TYR A 134 -15.94 20.10 3.53
C TYR A 134 -14.48 19.65 3.68
N LEU A 135 -13.96 19.56 4.92
CA LEU A 135 -12.61 19.08 5.19
C LEU A 135 -12.39 17.65 4.72
N THR A 136 -13.33 16.74 4.95
CA THR A 136 -13.23 15.36 4.46
C THR A 136 -13.27 15.28 2.94
N THR A 137 -14.06 16.13 2.29
CA THR A 137 -14.15 16.20 0.83
C THR A 137 -12.84 16.70 0.24
N ILE A 138 -12.29 17.79 0.77
CA ILE A 138 -10.98 18.34 0.35
C ILE A 138 -9.89 17.28 0.55
N LEU A 139 -9.84 16.63 1.71
CA LEU A 139 -8.88 15.57 1.97
C LEU A 139 -8.98 14.42 0.96
N SER A 140 -10.21 14.02 0.61
CA SER A 140 -10.46 12.95 -0.36
C SER A 140 -10.03 13.35 -1.78
N ILE A 141 -10.27 14.60 -2.18
CA ILE A 141 -9.82 15.15 -3.48
C ILE A 141 -8.30 15.22 -3.53
N VAL A 142 -7.64 15.69 -2.47
CA VAL A 142 -6.17 15.73 -2.38
C VAL A 142 -5.59 14.32 -2.48
N ALA A 143 -6.17 13.37 -1.74
CA ALA A 143 -5.75 11.97 -1.79
C ALA A 143 -5.91 11.37 -3.19
N LEU A 144 -7.02 11.68 -3.88
CA LEU A 144 -7.25 11.28 -5.27
C LEU A 144 -6.20 11.90 -6.21
N GLY A 145 -5.86 13.18 -6.03
CA GLY A 145 -4.81 13.84 -6.81
C GLY A 145 -3.45 13.15 -6.65
N ILE A 146 -3.05 12.87 -5.41
CA ILE A 146 -1.81 12.12 -5.10
C ILE A 146 -1.86 10.73 -5.75
N PHE A 147 -2.99 10.03 -5.63
CA PHE A 147 -3.20 8.71 -6.22
C PHE A 147 -3.01 8.72 -7.74
N LEU A 148 -3.62 9.68 -8.45
CA LEU A 148 -3.48 9.82 -9.90
C LEU A 148 -2.04 10.11 -10.32
N ILE A 149 -1.34 10.99 -9.61
CA ILE A 149 0.07 11.29 -9.88
C ILE A 149 0.94 10.03 -9.74
N LEU A 150 0.74 9.26 -8.68
CA LEU A 150 1.51 8.04 -8.43
C LEU A 150 1.20 6.95 -9.47
N ILE A 151 -0.08 6.78 -9.86
CA ILE A 151 -0.46 5.87 -10.94
C ILE A 151 0.18 6.29 -12.27
N TYR A 152 0.19 7.57 -12.59
CA TYR A 152 0.81 8.07 -13.81
C TYR A 152 2.32 7.75 -13.83
N ASP A 153 3.00 7.92 -12.71
CA ASP A 153 4.43 7.61 -12.61
C ASP A 153 4.69 6.10 -12.79
N ILE A 154 3.89 5.25 -12.13
CA ILE A 154 3.93 3.79 -12.31
C ILE A 154 3.71 3.41 -13.78
N GLY A 155 2.69 3.98 -14.43
CA GLY A 155 2.38 3.74 -15.83
C GLY A 155 3.52 4.14 -16.78
N LYS A 156 4.15 5.28 -16.53
CA LYS A 156 5.34 5.73 -17.28
C LYS A 156 6.48 4.73 -17.16
N VAL A 157 6.78 4.27 -15.96
CA VAL A 157 7.84 3.29 -15.71
C VAL A 157 7.53 1.95 -16.38
N ILE A 158 6.29 1.45 -16.30
CA ILE A 158 5.86 0.21 -16.96
C ILE A 158 6.06 0.31 -18.48
N ARG A 159 5.64 1.42 -19.09
CA ARG A 159 5.78 1.64 -20.54
C ARG A 159 7.26 1.61 -20.97
N ASP A 160 8.14 2.24 -20.20
CA ASP A 160 9.58 2.26 -20.50
C ASP A 160 10.22 0.85 -20.40
N VAL A 161 9.75 0.03 -19.45
CA VAL A 161 10.17 -1.37 -19.34
C VAL A 161 9.64 -2.20 -20.50
N LEU A 162 8.36 -2.03 -20.86
CA LEU A 162 7.72 -2.77 -21.94
C LEU A 162 8.39 -2.48 -23.29
N ARG A 163 8.67 -1.21 -23.58
CA ARG A 163 9.34 -0.76 -24.82
C ARG A 163 10.72 -1.39 -25.00
N ARG A 164 11.49 -1.51 -23.91
CA ARG A 164 12.81 -2.15 -23.94
C ARG A 164 12.75 -3.65 -24.15
N LYS A 165 11.69 -4.32 -23.65
CA LYS A 165 11.49 -5.74 -23.88
C LYS A 165 11.02 -6.02 -25.32
N ALA A 166 10.10 -5.19 -25.83
CA ALA A 166 9.63 -5.26 -27.20
C ALA A 166 10.78 -5.09 -28.22
N ARG A 167 11.69 -4.13 -28.01
CA ARG A 167 12.87 -3.96 -28.88
C ARG A 167 13.77 -5.18 -28.88
N ARG A 168 14.12 -5.73 -27.71
CA ARG A 168 14.94 -6.95 -27.63
C ARG A 168 14.29 -8.16 -28.31
N MET A 169 12.97 -8.26 -28.24
CA MET A 169 12.23 -9.31 -28.97
C MET A 169 12.28 -9.08 -30.48
N ALA A 170 12.09 -7.84 -30.95
CA ALA A 170 12.20 -7.49 -32.35
C ALA A 170 13.60 -7.79 -32.90
N ASP A 171 14.65 -7.36 -32.21
CA ASP A 171 16.04 -7.60 -32.61
C ASP A 171 16.37 -9.11 -32.68
N TRP A 172 15.87 -9.89 -31.71
CA TRP A 172 16.04 -11.35 -31.70
C TRP A 172 15.33 -12.03 -32.89
N ILE A 173 14.11 -11.58 -33.22
CA ILE A 173 13.36 -12.09 -34.38
C ILE A 173 14.08 -11.74 -35.68
N SER A 174 14.53 -10.48 -35.84
CA SER A 174 15.24 -10.03 -37.04
C SER A 174 16.52 -10.82 -37.27
N ASN A 175 17.34 -11.04 -36.23
CA ASN A 175 18.56 -11.83 -36.35
C ASN A 175 18.28 -13.29 -36.74
N TYR A 176 17.21 -13.90 -36.21
CA TYR A 176 16.80 -15.26 -36.57
C TYR A 176 16.36 -15.38 -38.03
N VAL A 177 15.73 -14.34 -38.57
CA VAL A 177 15.31 -14.27 -39.97
C VAL A 177 16.52 -14.12 -40.89
N GLU A 178 17.45 -13.22 -40.57
CA GLU A 178 18.70 -13.03 -41.33
C GLU A 178 19.57 -14.29 -41.36
N GLU A 179 19.73 -15.00 -40.22
CA GLU A 179 20.49 -16.26 -40.18
C GLU A 179 19.86 -17.38 -41.01
N ARG A 180 18.52 -17.43 -41.09
CA ARG A 180 17.79 -18.38 -41.94
C ARG A 180 17.93 -18.07 -43.43
N GLU A 181 17.99 -16.80 -43.78
CA GLU A 181 18.12 -16.35 -45.17
C GLU A 181 19.55 -16.57 -45.69
N ASN A 182 20.57 -16.29 -44.87
CA ASN A 182 21.98 -16.57 -45.21
C ASN A 182 22.33 -18.05 -45.30
N ARG A 183 21.61 -18.97 -44.64
CA ARG A 183 21.81 -20.43 -44.80
C ARG A 183 21.13 -21.01 -46.04
N ARG A 184 20.28 -20.25 -46.73
CA ARG A 184 19.55 -20.69 -47.93
C ARG A 184 20.18 -20.18 -49.24
N ARG A 185 21.15 -19.27 -49.16
CA ARG A 185 22.02 -18.86 -50.27
C ARG A 185 23.32 -19.64 -50.19
#